data_AF-A0A6V7JK36-F1
#
_entry.id   AF-A0A6V7JK36-F1
#
_cell.length_a   1.000
_cell.length_b   1.000
_cell.length_c   1.000
_cell.angle_alpha   90.00
_cell.angle_beta   90.00
_cell.angle_gamma   90.00
#
_symmetry.space_group_name_H-M   'P 1'
#
loop_
_entity.id
_entity.type
_entity.pdbx_description
1 polymer ?
#
loop_
_entity_poly.entity_id
_entity_poly.type
_entity_poly.pdbx_seq_one_letter_code
_entity_poly.pdbx_strand_id
1 'polypeptide(L)'
;LFDKLRRDSPHELTKIVPIAGDVTEAELGISESDQDVLKRHVSVVFHSAATVKFDEALKLSVTINMLGSERLVHLCHRMINLE
;
A
#
# COMPACT_ATOMS: atom_id res chain seq x y z
N LEU A 1 0.92 -2.59 -21.58
CA LEU A 1 2.18 -2.22 -20.87
C LEU A 1 2.96 -3.46 -20.45
N PHE A 2 2.36 -4.39 -19.69
CA PHE A 2 3.08 -5.56 -19.16
C PHE A 2 3.09 -6.81 -20.06
N ASP A 3 2.59 -6.73 -21.30
CA ASP A 3 2.44 -7.91 -22.18
C ASP A 3 3.78 -8.55 -22.57
N LYS A 4 4.84 -7.73 -22.68
CA LYS A 4 6.20 -8.24 -22.91
C LYS A 4 6.69 -9.06 -21.71
N LEU A 5 6.49 -8.57 -20.49
CA LEU A 5 6.88 -9.28 -19.25
C LEU A 5 6.13 -10.62 -19.13
N ARG A 6 4.82 -10.63 -19.43
CA ARG A 6 4.00 -11.86 -19.38
C ARG A 6 4.46 -12.92 -20.36
N ARG A 7 4.96 -12.52 -21.54
CA ARG A 7 5.46 -13.47 -22.55
C ARG A 7 6.88 -13.91 -22.27
N ASP A 8 7.77 -12.96 -22.02
CA ASP A 8 9.21 -13.19 -22.02
C ASP A 8 9.70 -13.69 -20.65
N SER A 9 8.99 -13.40 -19.55
CA SER A 9 9.38 -13.77 -18.18
C SER A 9 8.18 -13.90 -17.23
N PRO A 10 7.24 -14.83 -17.47
CA PRO A 10 6.02 -14.97 -16.68
C PRO A 10 6.27 -15.25 -15.18
N HIS A 11 7.37 -15.92 -14.85
CA HIS A 11 7.75 -16.22 -13.46
C HIS A 11 8.06 -14.98 -12.63
N GLU A 12 8.40 -13.84 -13.24
CA GLU A 12 8.66 -12.59 -12.51
C GLU A 12 7.42 -12.08 -11.76
N LEU A 13 6.21 -12.46 -12.21
CA LEU A 13 4.97 -12.07 -11.56
C LEU A 13 4.75 -12.79 -10.22
N THR A 14 5.46 -13.88 -9.93
CA THR A 14 5.35 -14.58 -8.63
C THR A 14 5.95 -13.78 -7.47
N LYS A 15 6.76 -12.75 -7.78
CA LYS A 15 7.30 -11.80 -6.80
C LYS A 15 6.23 -10.84 -6.26
N ILE A 16 5.06 -10.78 -6.90
CA ILE A 16 3.97 -9.88 -6.53
C ILE A 16 3.00 -10.63 -5.61
N VAL A 17 2.85 -10.13 -4.39
CA VAL A 17 1.85 -10.61 -3.43
C VAL A 17 0.81 -9.50 -3.24
N PRO A 18 -0.40 -9.63 -3.80
CA PRO A 18 -1.43 -8.62 -3.64
C PRO A 18 -2.01 -8.68 -2.22
N ILE A 19 -2.17 -7.51 -1.59
CA ILE A 19 -2.84 -7.33 -0.31
C ILE A 19 -4.03 -6.41 -0.52
N ALA A 20 -5.21 -6.84 -0.10
CA ALA A 20 -6.42 -6.01 -0.19
C ALA A 20 -6.41 -4.94 0.90
N GLY A 21 -6.82 -3.72 0.55
CA GLY A 21 -6.90 -2.59 1.48
C GLY A 21 -7.39 -1.30 0.81
N ASP A 22 -7.72 -0.32 1.63
CA ASP A 22 -8.11 1.04 1.25
C ASP A 22 -7.48 2.04 2.24
N VAL A 23 -6.71 3.00 1.70
CA VAL A 23 -5.99 4.00 2.52
C VAL A 23 -6.92 4.92 3.32
N THR A 24 -8.19 4.99 2.96
CA THR A 24 -9.20 5.79 3.65
C THR A 24 -9.78 5.09 4.88
N GLU A 25 -9.63 3.77 4.97
CA GLU A 25 -10.19 2.94 6.03
C GLU A 25 -9.26 2.82 7.25
N ALA A 26 -9.83 2.47 8.40
CA ALA A 26 -9.06 2.15 9.60
C ALA A 26 -8.13 0.96 9.35
N GLU A 27 -6.90 1.00 9.89
CA GLU A 27 -5.86 0.00 9.61
C GLU A 27 -5.62 -0.24 8.11
N LEU A 28 -5.85 0.78 7.28
CA LEU A 28 -5.78 0.72 5.81
C LEU A 28 -6.75 -0.30 5.19
N GLY A 29 -7.79 -0.74 5.92
CA GLY A 29 -8.70 -1.79 5.47
C GLY A 29 -8.02 -3.16 5.27
N ILE A 30 -6.80 -3.33 5.78
CA ILE A 30 -6.01 -4.56 5.61
C ILE A 30 -6.42 -5.57 6.69
N SER A 31 -6.61 -6.83 6.28
CA SER A 31 -6.92 -7.92 7.20
C SER A 31 -5.81 -8.11 8.26
N GLU A 32 -6.16 -8.57 9.46
CA GLU A 32 -5.16 -8.80 10.51
C GLU A 32 -4.06 -9.79 10.07
N SER A 33 -4.43 -10.85 9.34
CA SER A 33 -3.48 -11.82 8.80
C SER A 33 -2.48 -11.19 7.82
N ASP A 34 -2.95 -10.31 6.94
CA ASP A 34 -2.08 -9.63 5.99
C ASP A 34 -1.22 -8.57 6.68
N GLN A 35 -1.76 -7.86 7.66
CA GLN A 35 -0.97 -6.95 8.48
C GLN A 35 0.20 -7.69 9.15
N ASP A 36 -0.01 -8.90 9.64
CA ASP A 36 1.06 -9.69 10.26
C ASP A 36 2.12 -10.13 9.26
N VAL A 37 1.73 -10.45 8.02
CA VAL A 37 2.68 -10.69 6.92
C VAL A 37 3.53 -9.43 6.68
N LEU A 38 2.89 -8.26 6.57
CA LEU A 38 3.58 -6.99 6.33
C LEU A 38 4.54 -6.65 7.49
N LYS A 39 4.06 -6.75 8.74
CA LYS A 39 4.88 -6.49 9.93
C LYS A 39 6.13 -7.38 9.99
N ARG A 40 6.04 -8.63 9.55
CA ARG A 40 7.14 -9.62 9.64
C ARG A 40 8.12 -9.57 8.48
N HIS A 41 7.70 -9.15 7.29
CA HIS A 41 8.47 -9.38 6.07
C HIS A 41 8.86 -8.11 5.31
N VAL A 42 8.24 -6.96 5.58
CA VAL A 42 8.55 -5.72 4.85
C VAL A 42 9.74 -5.01 5.51
N SER A 43 10.72 -4.61 4.69
CA SER A 43 11.88 -3.81 5.09
C SER A 43 11.93 -2.41 4.46
N VAL A 44 11.20 -2.19 3.36
CA VAL A 44 11.12 -0.89 2.68
C VAL A 44 9.68 -0.65 2.24
N VAL A 45 9.18 0.57 2.48
CA VAL A 45 7.82 0.97 2.10
C VAL A 45 7.87 2.12 1.09
N PHE A 46 7.23 1.91 -0.07
CA PHE A 46 7.00 2.95 -1.07
C PHE A 46 5.53 3.36 -1.05
N HIS A 47 5.25 4.61 -0.66
CA HIS A 47 3.89 5.13 -0.64
C HIS A 47 3.60 5.95 -1.90
N SER A 48 2.82 5.39 -2.82
CA SER A 48 2.38 6.08 -4.04
C SER A 48 0.86 6.24 -4.14
N ALA A 49 0.12 5.81 -3.10
CA ALA A 49 -1.33 5.92 -3.09
C ALA A 49 -1.74 7.36 -2.78
N ALA A 50 -2.39 8.01 -3.74
CA ALA A 50 -2.87 9.37 -3.63
C ALA A 50 -4.00 9.63 -4.64
N THR A 51 -4.77 10.68 -4.40
CA THR A 51 -5.64 11.32 -5.38
C THR A 51 -4.99 12.63 -5.84
N VAL A 52 -4.97 12.86 -7.15
CA VAL A 52 -4.34 14.03 -7.80
C VAL A 52 -5.37 14.91 -8.52
N LYS A 53 -6.64 14.82 -8.12
CA LYS A 53 -7.74 15.57 -8.72
C LYS A 53 -7.78 16.99 -8.15
N PHE A 54 -7.73 17.98 -9.02
CA PHE A 54 -7.72 19.40 -8.63
C PHE A 54 -9.09 19.94 -8.19
N ASP A 55 -10.17 19.29 -8.61
CA ASP A 55 -11.56 19.65 -8.37
C ASP A 55 -12.22 18.77 -7.29
N GLU A 56 -11.42 17.98 -6.57
CA GLU A 56 -11.93 17.10 -5.54
C GLU A 56 -12.25 17.85 -4.25
N ALA A 57 -13.29 17.38 -3.54
CA ALA A 57 -13.65 17.94 -2.26
C ALA A 57 -12.46 17.83 -1.28
N LEU A 58 -12.02 18.96 -0.72
CA LEU A 58 -10.87 19.04 0.17
C LEU A 58 -10.89 17.97 1.28
N LYS A 59 -12.06 17.71 1.87
CA LYS A 59 -12.21 16.68 2.91
C LYS A 59 -11.75 15.30 2.41
N LEU A 60 -12.13 14.93 1.20
CA LEU A 60 -11.77 13.64 0.60
C LEU A 60 -10.26 13.58 0.31
N SER A 61 -9.69 14.63 -0.29
CA SER A 61 -8.26 14.67 -0.57
C SER A 61 -7.41 14.66 0.70
N VAL A 62 -7.86 15.30 1.77
CA VAL A 62 -7.23 15.19 3.11
C VAL A 62 -7.32 13.76 3.64
N THR A 63 -8.48 13.11 3.54
CA THR A 63 -8.65 11.73 4.00
C THR A 63 -7.72 10.75 3.27
N ILE A 64 -7.54 10.92 1.97
CA ILE A 64 -6.70 10.04 1.15
C ILE A 64 -5.21 10.39 1.31
N ASN A 65 -4.82 11.64 1.02
CA ASN A 65 -3.41 12.02 0.87
C ASN A 65 -2.71 12.34 2.19
N MET A 66 -3.45 12.78 3.22
CA MET A 66 -2.85 13.11 4.52
C MET A 66 -3.09 12.00 5.52
N LEU A 67 -4.37 11.67 5.80
CA LEU A 67 -4.69 10.66 6.80
C LEU A 67 -4.30 9.25 6.32
N GLY A 68 -4.38 8.97 5.01
CA GLY A 68 -3.90 7.70 4.47
C GLY A 68 -2.40 7.49 4.68
N SER A 69 -1.59 8.54 4.51
CA SER A 69 -0.15 8.49 4.81
C SER A 69 0.12 8.32 6.30
N GLU A 70 -0.62 9.01 7.17
CA GLU A 70 -0.51 8.85 8.64
C GLU A 70 -0.80 7.40 9.07
N ARG A 71 -1.90 6.81 8.59
CA ARG A 71 -2.25 5.40 8.86
C ARG A 71 -1.15 4.44 8.38
N LEU A 72 -0.55 4.71 7.22
CA LEU A 72 0.55 3.91 6.72
C LEU A 72 1.79 4.01 7.62
N VAL A 73 2.14 5.21 8.09
CA VAL A 73 3.24 5.40 9.04
C VAL A 73 2.98 4.64 10.35
N HIS A 74 1.74 4.61 10.86
CA HIS A 74 1.37 3.79 12.01
C HIS A 74 1.57 2.29 11.78
N LEU A 75 1.27 1.78 10.58
CA LEU A 75 1.59 0.40 10.22
C LEU A 75 3.12 0.18 10.15
N CYS A 76 3.86 1.10 9.55
CA CYS A 76 5.32 1.04 9.43
C CYS A 76 6.01 0.92 10.79
N HIS A 77 5.56 1.65 11.81
CA HIS A 77 6.10 1.55 13.17
C HIS A 77 5.96 0.16 13.81
N ARG A 78 5.12 -0.73 13.25
CA ARG A 78 4.93 -2.10 13.73
C ARG A 78 5.71 -3.13 12.89
N MET A 79 6.44 -2.69 11.86
CA MET A 79 7.25 -3.56 11.00
C MET A 79 8.62 -3.83 11.64
N ILE A 80 8.98 -5.11 11.75
CA ILE A 80 10.17 -5.54 12.50
C ILE A 80 11.49 -5.37 11.74
N ASN A 81 11.41 -5.28 10.40
CA ASN A 81 12.59 -5.22 9.52
C ASN A 81 12.71 -3.88 8.76
N LEU A 82 11.90 -2.87 9.11
CA LEU A 82 11.88 -1.60 8.39
C LEU A 82 13.22 -0.86 8.58
N GLU A 83 13.87 -0.49 7.47
CA GLU A 83 15.18 0.19 7.41
C GLU A 83 15.08 1.71 7.42
#